data_AF-A0A0C3MCD6-F1
#
_entry.id   AF-A0A0C3MCD6-F1
#
_cell.length_a   1.000
_cell.length_b   1.000
_cell.length_c   1.000
_cell.angle_alpha   90.00
_cell.angle_beta   90.00
_cell.angle_gamma   90.00
#
_symmetry.space_group_name_H-M   'P 1'
#
loop_
_entity.id
_entity.type
_entity.pdbx_description
1 polymer ?
#
loop_
_entity_poly.entity_id
_entity_poly.type
_entity_poly.pdbx_seq_one_letter_code
_entity_poly.pdbx_strand_id
1 'polypeptide(L)'
;MNAPNRFELYVLGDDEKSLEITDDTKIPNAATIKVVKQDHTMANMIRAQLLSNEHVLFAGYKVPHPLEPYFLLKVQTDGSVSPTQAFRTACQLLIAQLDSLQREFKREFDLQAINDVDSNQAMASRAGAYGDYGVGPRAGDYADF
;
A
#
# COMPACT_ATOMS: atom_id res chain seq x y z
N MET A 1 7.12 34.54 0.00
CA MET A 1 6.32 33.31 0.18
C MET A 1 7.17 32.21 -0.43
N ASN A 2 7.88 31.43 0.39
CA ASN A 2 8.96 30.53 -0.08
C ASN A 2 8.58 29.05 0.12
N ALA A 3 7.29 28.75 0.21
CA ALA A 3 6.82 27.38 0.30
C ALA A 3 6.83 26.76 -1.11
N PRO A 4 7.46 25.59 -1.29
CA PRO A 4 7.42 24.87 -2.57
C PRO A 4 6.00 24.39 -2.87
N ASN A 5 5.71 24.13 -4.14
CA ASN A 5 4.40 23.62 -4.52
C ASN A 5 4.24 22.16 -4.08
N ARG A 6 3.02 21.77 -3.67
CA ARG A 6 2.76 20.42 -3.16
C ARG A 6 2.93 19.31 -4.21
N PHE A 7 2.70 19.59 -5.48
CA PHE A 7 2.84 18.57 -6.54
C PHE A 7 4.30 18.16 -6.75
N GLU A 8 5.26 19.02 -6.42
CA GLU A 8 6.70 18.75 -6.53
C GLU A 8 7.15 17.61 -5.60
N LEU A 9 6.30 17.16 -4.67
CA LEU A 9 6.57 16.05 -3.77
C LEU A 9 6.47 14.68 -4.47
N TYR A 10 5.61 14.55 -5.48
CA TYR A 10 5.31 13.26 -6.14
C TYR A 10 5.40 13.31 -7.67
N VAL A 11 5.43 14.50 -8.28
CA VAL A 11 5.62 14.68 -9.73
C VAL A 11 7.10 14.90 -10.02
N LEU A 12 7.64 14.14 -10.97
CA LEU A 12 9.01 14.30 -11.46
C LEU A 12 9.13 15.58 -12.29
N GLY A 13 10.23 16.30 -12.12
CA GLY A 13 10.58 17.40 -13.03
C GLY A 13 10.98 16.89 -14.41
N ASP A 14 11.00 17.79 -15.40
CA ASP A 14 11.25 17.44 -16.82
C ASP A 14 12.59 16.71 -17.05
N ASP A 15 13.60 16.95 -16.21
CA ASP A 15 14.95 16.35 -16.31
C ASP A 15 15.29 15.35 -15.17
N GLU A 16 14.33 14.99 -14.32
CA GLU A 16 14.59 14.13 -13.16
C GLU A 16 14.35 12.65 -13.48
N LYS A 17 15.38 11.81 -13.27
CA LYS A 17 15.23 10.36 -13.33
C LYS A 17 14.54 9.86 -12.06
N SER A 18 13.51 9.04 -12.23
CA SER A 18 12.80 8.41 -11.11
C SER A 18 13.73 7.54 -10.24
N LEU A 19 14.75 6.92 -10.85
CA LEU A 19 15.62 5.96 -10.20
C LEU A 19 17.06 6.12 -10.67
N GLU A 20 17.98 6.20 -9.71
CA GLU A 20 19.43 6.25 -9.94
C GLU A 20 20.09 5.13 -9.12
N ILE A 21 20.89 4.28 -9.77
CA ILE A 21 21.63 3.20 -9.11
C ILE A 21 23.11 3.53 -9.17
N THR A 22 23.75 3.53 -8.01
CA THR A 22 25.19 3.73 -7.87
C THR A 22 25.78 2.54 -7.13
N ASP A 23 26.67 1.81 -7.78
CA ASP A 23 27.40 0.72 -7.16
C ASP A 23 28.37 1.26 -6.10
N ASP A 24 28.48 0.57 -4.96
CA ASP A 24 29.38 0.97 -3.88
C ASP A 24 30.80 0.45 -4.16
N THR A 25 31.78 1.35 -4.15
CA THR A 25 33.19 1.00 -4.40
C THR A 25 33.90 0.47 -3.15
N LYS A 26 33.35 0.70 -1.96
CA LYS A 26 33.96 0.34 -0.68
C LYS A 26 33.51 -1.02 -0.17
N ILE A 27 32.28 -1.40 -0.48
CA ILE A 27 31.66 -2.66 -0.01
C ILE A 27 31.41 -3.55 -1.21
N PRO A 28 31.92 -4.80 -1.23
CA PRO A 28 31.67 -5.71 -2.33
C PRO A 28 30.18 -6.07 -2.41
N ASN A 29 29.68 -6.25 -3.62
CA ASN A 29 28.29 -6.64 -3.90
C ASN A 29 27.26 -5.73 -3.20
N ALA A 30 27.53 -4.42 -3.16
CA ALA A 30 26.62 -3.43 -2.61
C ALA A 30 26.27 -2.37 -3.65
N ALA A 31 25.02 -1.90 -3.61
CA ALA A 31 24.55 -0.78 -4.41
C ALA A 31 23.71 0.16 -3.57
N THR A 32 23.77 1.45 -3.90
CA THR A 32 22.89 2.48 -3.36
C THR A 32 21.92 2.91 -4.45
N ILE A 33 20.63 2.74 -4.16
CA ILE A 33 19.52 3.07 -5.05
C ILE A 33 18.89 4.34 -4.51
N LYS A 34 18.86 5.39 -5.32
CA LYS A 34 18.15 6.64 -5.05
C LYS A 34 16.83 6.64 -5.81
N VAL A 35 15.74 6.80 -5.09
CA VAL A 35 14.40 6.90 -5.67
C VAL A 35 13.85 8.29 -5.40
N VAL A 36 13.57 9.03 -6.47
CA VAL A 36 13.13 10.43 -6.43
C VAL A 36 11.61 10.49 -6.39
N LYS A 37 11.07 11.52 -5.73
CA LYS A 37 9.63 11.79 -5.52
C LYS A 37 8.90 10.72 -4.74
N GLN A 38 9.61 10.08 -3.81
CA GLN A 38 9.09 8.98 -3.00
C GLN A 38 9.56 9.10 -1.55
N ASP A 39 8.76 8.55 -0.65
CA ASP A 39 8.90 8.72 0.79
C ASP A 39 9.06 7.38 1.53
N HIS A 40 8.87 7.44 2.85
CA HIS A 40 8.93 6.28 3.75
C HIS A 40 7.98 5.15 3.37
N THR A 41 6.87 5.45 2.70
CA THR A 41 5.83 4.47 2.35
C THR A 41 6.42 3.36 1.49
N MET A 42 7.06 3.72 0.38
CA MET A 42 7.75 2.74 -0.46
C MET A 42 9.07 2.26 0.14
N ALA A 43 9.84 3.15 0.74
CA ALA A 43 11.17 2.81 1.22
C ALA A 43 11.13 1.72 2.31
N ASN A 44 10.21 1.85 3.27
CA ASN A 44 10.06 0.90 4.35
C ASN A 44 9.54 -0.46 3.87
N MET A 45 8.57 -0.44 2.95
CA MET A 45 7.98 -1.66 2.37
C MET A 45 9.03 -2.47 1.61
N ILE A 46 9.80 -1.82 0.72
CA ILE A 46 10.85 -2.50 -0.05
C ILE A 46 11.98 -2.99 0.86
N ARG A 47 12.39 -2.18 1.85
CA ARG A 47 13.39 -2.60 2.83
C ARG A 47 12.96 -3.86 3.58
N ALA A 48 11.72 -3.92 4.05
CA ALA A 48 11.20 -5.09 4.76
C ALA A 48 11.24 -6.34 3.87
N GLN A 49 10.79 -6.23 2.63
CA GLN A 49 10.81 -7.35 1.68
C GLN A 49 12.23 -7.81 1.34
N LEU A 50 13.17 -6.89 1.22
CA LEU A 50 14.58 -7.23 0.97
C LEU A 50 15.20 -7.99 2.13
N LEU A 51 14.89 -7.63 3.37
CA LEU A 51 15.37 -8.34 4.56
C LEU A 51 14.78 -9.75 4.71
N SER A 52 13.67 -10.05 4.02
CA SER A 52 13.10 -11.40 3.97
C SER A 52 13.87 -12.34 3.03
N ASN A 53 14.76 -11.83 2.18
CA ASN A 53 15.57 -12.63 1.26
C ASN A 53 16.88 -13.08 1.91
N GLU A 54 17.13 -14.39 1.98
CA GLU A 54 18.32 -14.98 2.59
C GLU A 54 19.65 -14.56 1.91
N HIS A 55 19.61 -14.21 0.62
CA HIS A 55 20.79 -13.75 -0.12
C HIS A 55 21.15 -12.28 0.12
N VAL A 56 20.31 -11.53 0.86
CA VAL A 56 20.53 -10.13 1.19
C VAL A 56 21.15 -10.05 2.58
N LEU A 57 22.40 -9.59 2.65
CA LEU A 57 23.14 -9.42 3.90
C LEU A 57 22.76 -8.13 4.62
N PHE A 58 22.45 -7.08 3.86
CA PHE A 58 22.08 -5.79 4.41
C PHE A 58 21.05 -5.08 3.52
N ALA A 59 20.01 -4.55 4.14
CA ALA A 59 19.09 -3.61 3.51
C ALA A 59 18.68 -2.51 4.50
N GLY A 60 19.01 -1.27 4.16
CA GLY A 60 18.69 -0.11 4.97
C GLY A 60 18.34 1.08 4.08
N TYR A 61 17.37 1.89 4.51
CA TYR A 61 17.03 3.13 3.81
C TYR A 61 17.17 4.33 4.75
N LYS A 62 17.37 5.50 4.15
CA LYS A 62 17.28 6.79 4.84
C LYS A 62 16.71 7.85 3.92
N VAL A 63 15.97 8.79 4.51
CA VAL A 63 15.60 10.06 3.87
C VAL A 63 16.63 11.09 4.35
N PRO A 64 17.51 11.61 3.47
CA PRO A 64 18.59 12.50 3.91
C PRO A 64 18.10 13.79 4.53
N HIS A 65 17.01 14.35 4.00
CA HIS A 65 16.40 15.57 4.51
C HIS A 65 14.88 15.56 4.28
N PRO A 66 14.03 15.95 5.26
CA PRO A 66 12.57 15.89 5.12
C PRO A 66 11.99 16.81 4.03
N LEU A 67 12.70 17.88 3.67
CA LEU A 67 12.25 18.81 2.62
C LEU A 67 12.54 18.32 1.19
N GLU A 68 13.33 17.25 1.05
CA GLU A 68 13.68 16.69 -0.25
C GLU A 68 12.98 15.34 -0.39
N PRO A 69 12.02 15.19 -1.32
CA PRO A 69 11.21 13.98 -1.45
C PRO A 69 11.98 12.88 -2.16
N TYR A 70 13.05 12.37 -1.56
CA TYR A 70 13.76 11.18 -2.06
C TYR A 70 14.32 10.36 -0.90
N PHE A 71 14.49 9.07 -1.14
CA PHE A 71 15.18 8.19 -0.21
C PHE A 71 16.36 7.50 -0.88
N LEU A 72 17.33 7.13 -0.05
CA LEU A 72 18.46 6.31 -0.43
C LEU A 72 18.30 4.94 0.22
N LEU A 73 18.26 3.90 -0.59
CA LEU A 73 18.22 2.50 -0.18
C LEU A 73 19.57 1.86 -0.48
N LYS A 74 20.23 1.35 0.54
CA LYS A 74 21.48 0.62 0.41
C LYS A 74 21.21 -0.87 0.59
N VAL A 75 21.65 -1.65 -0.39
CA VAL A 75 21.48 -3.11 -0.45
C VAL A 75 22.84 -3.76 -0.61
N GLN A 76 23.10 -4.80 0.17
CA GLN A 76 24.29 -5.65 0.05
C GLN A 76 23.85 -7.11 -0.05
N THR A 77 24.43 -7.85 -0.98
CA THR A 77 24.16 -9.28 -1.18
C THR A 77 25.39 -10.14 -0.93
N ASP A 78 25.17 -11.45 -0.80
CA ASP A 78 26.20 -12.49 -0.64
C ASP A 78 27.06 -12.71 -1.90
N GLY A 79 26.65 -12.16 -3.05
CA GLY A 79 27.28 -12.34 -4.36
C GLY A 79 26.63 -13.41 -5.23
N SER A 80 25.69 -14.20 -4.69
CA SER A 80 24.88 -15.15 -5.46
C SER A 80 23.88 -14.42 -6.37
N VAL A 81 23.39 -13.27 -5.89
CA VAL A 81 22.43 -12.42 -6.60
C VAL A 81 22.97 -10.99 -6.65
N SER A 82 22.82 -10.29 -7.77
CA SER A 82 23.20 -8.86 -7.83
C SER A 82 22.24 -8.01 -7.00
N PRO A 83 22.70 -6.93 -6.35
CA PRO A 83 21.82 -6.04 -5.57
C PRO A 83 20.64 -5.51 -6.37
N THR A 84 20.85 -5.18 -7.66
CA THR A 84 19.81 -4.72 -8.57
C THR A 84 18.77 -5.82 -8.85
N GLN A 85 19.21 -7.07 -9.00
CA GLN A 85 18.30 -8.20 -9.19
C GLN A 85 17.51 -8.49 -7.91
N ALA A 86 18.15 -8.47 -6.74
CA ALA A 86 17.47 -8.63 -5.45
C ALA A 86 16.38 -7.55 -5.26
N PHE A 87 16.69 -6.30 -5.61
CA PHE A 87 15.72 -5.20 -5.60
C PHE A 87 14.54 -5.44 -6.56
N ARG A 88 14.80 -5.82 -7.82
CA ARG A 88 13.74 -6.12 -8.78
C ARG A 88 12.83 -7.26 -8.30
N THR A 89 13.42 -8.35 -7.81
CA THR A 89 12.68 -9.49 -7.29
C THR A 89 11.83 -9.09 -6.09
N ALA A 90 12.34 -8.28 -5.17
CA ALA A 90 11.58 -7.77 -4.04
C ALA A 90 10.34 -6.97 -4.49
N CYS A 91 10.49 -6.09 -5.48
CA CYS A 91 9.36 -5.33 -6.04
C CYS A 91 8.31 -6.25 -6.68
N GLN A 92 8.72 -7.26 -7.45
CA GLN A 92 7.80 -8.21 -8.08
C GLN A 92 7.01 -9.03 -7.05
N LEU A 93 7.67 -9.46 -5.97
CA LEU A 93 7.03 -10.17 -4.87
C LEU A 93 6.01 -9.29 -4.15
N LEU A 94 6.35 -8.02 -3.89
CA LEU A 94 5.42 -7.08 -3.27
C LEU A 94 4.16 -6.85 -4.13
N ILE A 95 4.32 -6.69 -5.45
CA ILE A 95 3.18 -6.56 -6.37
C ILE A 95 2.29 -7.80 -6.27
N ALA A 96 2.86 -8.99 -6.33
CA ALA A 96 2.10 -10.24 -6.23
C ALA A 96 1.37 -10.40 -4.88
N GLN A 97 2.00 -9.99 -3.78
CA GLN A 97 1.40 -10.01 -2.45
C GLN A 97 0.23 -9.03 -2.33
N LEU A 98 0.40 -7.79 -2.81
CA LEU A 98 -0.66 -6.79 -2.82
C LEU A 98 -1.83 -7.21 -3.71
N ASP A 99 -1.56 -7.83 -4.85
CA ASP A 99 -2.60 -8.39 -5.73
C ASP A 99 -3.39 -9.51 -5.04
N SER A 100 -2.71 -10.38 -4.26
CA SER A 100 -3.41 -11.43 -3.49
C SER A 100 -4.28 -10.81 -2.41
N LEU A 101 -3.73 -9.87 -1.65
CA LEU A 101 -4.45 -9.15 -0.60
C LEU A 101 -5.69 -8.45 -1.17
N GLN A 102 -5.56 -7.77 -2.31
CA GLN A 102 -6.68 -7.08 -2.96
C GLN A 102 -7.78 -8.07 -3.37
N ARG A 103 -7.43 -9.23 -3.92
CA ARG A 103 -8.40 -10.26 -4.32
C ARG A 103 -9.12 -10.84 -3.12
N GLU A 104 -8.39 -11.20 -2.07
CA GLU A 104 -8.95 -11.77 -0.85
C GLU A 104 -9.86 -10.75 -0.14
N PHE A 105 -9.39 -9.51 -0.01
CA PHE A 105 -10.18 -8.43 0.56
C PHE A 105 -11.49 -8.21 -0.21
N LYS A 106 -11.43 -8.10 -1.55
CA LYS A 106 -12.62 -7.92 -2.37
C LYS A 106 -13.60 -9.10 -2.22
N ARG A 107 -13.09 -10.33 -2.23
CA ARG A 107 -13.89 -11.54 -2.05
C ARG A 107 -14.65 -11.51 -0.74
N GLU A 108 -14.00 -11.18 0.37
CA GLU A 108 -14.64 -11.14 1.69
C GLU A 108 -15.70 -10.02 1.77
N PHE A 109 -15.43 -8.85 1.18
CA PHE A 109 -16.42 -7.77 1.10
C PHE A 109 -17.65 -8.14 0.26
N ASP A 110 -17.45 -8.83 -0.87
CA ASP A 110 -18.54 -9.29 -1.72
C ASP A 110 -19.40 -10.36 -1.00
N LEU A 111 -18.77 -11.26 -0.23
CA LEU A 111 -19.48 -12.25 0.60
C LEU A 111 -20.24 -11.60 1.76
N GLN A 112 -19.65 -10.60 2.42
CA GLN A 112 -20.33 -9.89 3.50
C GLN A 112 -21.55 -9.12 3.00
N ALA A 113 -21.46 -8.47 1.83
CA ALA A 113 -22.59 -7.77 1.24
C ALA A 113 -23.79 -8.71 0.97
N ILE A 114 -23.54 -9.96 0.59
CA ILE A 114 -24.60 -10.97 0.41
C ILE A 114 -25.23 -11.34 1.76
N ASN A 115 -24.42 -11.57 2.79
CA ASN A 115 -24.91 -11.90 4.14
C ASN A 115 -25.73 -10.76 4.77
N ASP A 116 -25.39 -9.50 4.49
CA ASP A 116 -26.14 -8.32 4.95
C ASP A 116 -27.50 -8.17 4.24
N VAL A 117 -27.62 -8.63 2.99
CA VAL A 117 -28.92 -8.68 2.28
C VAL A 117 -29.79 -9.80 2.83
N ASP A 118 -29.22 -10.97 3.11
CA ASP A 118 -29.96 -12.13 3.62
C ASP A 118 -30.46 -11.92 5.07
N SER A 119 -29.65 -11.26 5.91
CA SER A 119 -30.05 -10.88 7.27
C SER A 119 -31.16 -9.80 7.29
N ASN A 120 -31.14 -8.85 6.35
CA ASN A 120 -32.22 -7.87 6.20
C ASN A 120 -33.51 -8.50 5.64
N GLN A 121 -33.43 -9.48 4.72
CA GLN A 121 -34.60 -10.25 4.28
C GLN A 121 -35.16 -11.16 5.39
N ALA A 122 -34.29 -11.75 6.22
CA ALA A 122 -34.69 -12.53 7.40
C ALA A 122 -35.38 -11.67 8.48
N MET A 123 -34.94 -10.42 8.67
CA MET A 123 -35.62 -9.44 9.54
C MET A 123 -36.97 -8.99 8.97
N ALA A 124 -37.05 -8.72 7.66
CA ALA A 124 -38.29 -8.34 6.98
C ALA A 124 -39.35 -9.45 6.99
N SER A 125 -38.94 -10.71 6.81
CA SER A 125 -39.83 -11.88 6.89
C SER A 125 -40.28 -12.21 8.32
N ARG A 126 -39.47 -11.88 9.35
CA ARG A 126 -39.88 -12.03 10.76
C ARG A 126 -40.83 -10.94 11.23
N ALA A 127 -40.74 -9.74 10.67
CA ALA A 127 -41.71 -8.66 10.89
C ALA A 127 -43.07 -8.91 10.21
N GLY A 128 -43.10 -9.70 9.12
CA GLY A 128 -44.33 -10.10 8.43
C GLY A 128 -45.16 -11.18 9.13
N ALA A 129 -44.68 -11.77 10.23
CA ALA A 129 -45.37 -12.84 10.96
C ALA A 129 -46.23 -12.37 12.15
N TYR A 130 -46.18 -11.08 12.51
CA TYR A 130 -46.97 -10.51 13.61
C TYR A 130 -47.69 -9.23 13.15
N GLY A 131 -48.83 -9.36 12.48
CA GLY A 131 -49.58 -8.18 12.04
C GLY A 131 -50.89 -8.45 11.32
N ASP A 132 -51.76 -9.31 11.86
CA ASP A 132 -53.17 -9.42 11.43
C ASP A 132 -54.12 -9.08 12.58
N TYR A 133 -53.97 -7.89 13.19
CA TYR A 133 -55.05 -7.24 13.94
C TYR A 133 -54.92 -5.73 13.75
N GLY A 134 -55.82 -5.16 12.95
CA GLY A 134 -55.81 -3.76 12.55
C GLY A 134 -56.06 -2.75 13.67
N VAL A 135 -55.78 -1.48 13.38
CA VAL A 135 -56.69 -0.31 13.41
C VAL A 135 -55.87 0.97 13.12
N GLY A 136 -56.19 1.65 12.00
CA GLY A 136 -56.21 3.11 11.88
C GLY A 136 -54.96 3.85 11.34
N PRO A 137 -55.11 4.80 10.40
CA PRO A 137 -53.99 5.58 9.87
C PRO A 137 -53.69 6.78 10.79
N ARG A 138 -52.42 7.02 11.09
CA ARG A 138 -51.96 8.34 11.53
C ARG A 138 -50.79 8.81 10.68
N ALA A 139 -51.10 9.86 9.92
CA ALA A 139 -50.18 10.73 9.24
C ALA A 139 -49.29 11.47 10.25
N GLY A 140 -48.06 11.76 9.82
CA GLY A 140 -47.14 12.71 10.48
C GLY A 140 -46.34 12.09 11.62
N ASP A 141 -45.05 11.83 11.38
CA ASP A 141 -44.04 12.80 11.83
C ASP A 141 -42.66 12.49 11.24
N TYR A 142 -42.01 13.58 10.85
CA TYR A 142 -40.73 13.66 10.18
C TYR A 142 -39.56 13.61 11.18
N ALA A 143 -38.43 13.08 10.69
CA ALA A 143 -37.06 13.54 10.91
C ALA A 143 -36.33 13.33 12.27
N ASP A 144 -35.04 13.05 12.11
CA ASP A 144 -33.88 13.33 12.96
C ASP A 144 -33.65 12.46 14.22
N PHE A 145 -32.66 11.56 14.19
CA PHE A 145 -31.26 11.79 14.63
C PHE A 145 -30.35 10.64 14.16
#